data_AF-A0A0S3TME2-F1
#
_entry.id   AF-A0A0S3TME2-F1
#
_cell.length_a   1.000
_cell.length_b   1.000
_cell.length_c   1.000
_cell.angle_alpha   90.00
_cell.angle_beta   90.00
_cell.angle_gamma   90.00
#
_symmetry.space_group_name_H-M   'P 1'
#
loop_
_entity.id
_entity.type
_entity.pdbx_description
1 polymer ?
#
loop_
_entity_poly.entity_id
_entity_poly.type
_entity_poly.pdbx_seq_one_letter_code
_entity_poly.pdbx_strand_id
1 'polypeptide(L)'
;MTAPEDRATRFYTQEDIQKILHLAIARQAKDQEKEFSYEQLLEIATELEIPPETLKLAEHDWQITQGEIQQRQAFNNYRIGRFKKRFGKFTIVNGVLLLVDLVGGAGLSWSLYIFLFWGLGVALDAWNTFQTKGEDYEMAFQKWYRQNQIKQTINRVVNKFLNAWQS
;
A
#
# COMPACT_ATOMS: atom_id res chain seq x y z
N MET A 1 20.63 19.25 35.59
CA MET A 1 19.80 20.47 35.46
C MET A 1 19.90 20.90 34.00
N THR A 2 18.95 20.52 33.15
CA THR A 2 18.94 20.87 31.72
C THR A 2 17.99 22.04 31.52
N ALA A 3 18.52 23.13 30.93
CA ALA A 3 17.82 24.38 30.69
C ALA A 3 16.55 24.19 29.83
N PRO A 4 15.51 25.01 30.02
CA PRO A 4 14.36 25.03 29.12
C PRO A 4 14.79 25.59 27.77
N GLU A 5 14.91 24.72 26.76
CA GLU A 5 15.11 25.15 25.39
C GLU A 5 13.92 25.98 24.91
N ASP A 6 14.27 27.05 24.24
CA ASP A 6 13.45 28.13 23.72
C ASP A 6 12.27 27.61 22.89
N ARG A 7 11.05 27.77 23.43
CA ARG A 7 9.79 27.56 22.69
C ARG A 7 9.37 28.82 21.92
N ALA A 8 10.13 29.91 22.02
CA ALA A 8 9.83 31.13 21.28
C ALA A 8 10.27 30.95 19.82
N THR A 9 9.29 30.81 18.94
CA THR A 9 9.44 30.93 17.48
C THR A 9 9.89 29.68 16.71
N ARG A 10 9.26 28.52 16.94
CA ARG A 10 9.24 27.46 15.91
C ARG A 10 8.10 27.71 14.94
N PHE A 11 8.43 28.13 13.72
CA PHE A 11 7.49 28.14 12.61
C PHE A 11 7.40 26.73 12.02
N TYR A 12 6.18 26.21 11.95
CA TYR A 12 5.89 24.96 11.27
C TYR A 12 5.16 25.27 9.97
N THR A 13 5.52 24.56 8.90
CA THR A 13 4.71 24.62 7.67
C THR A 13 3.36 23.93 7.92
N GLN A 14 2.37 24.24 7.08
CA GLN A 14 1.06 23.57 7.14
C GLN A 14 1.20 22.03 7.09
N GLU A 15 2.12 21.54 6.26
CA GLU A 15 2.43 20.12 6.11
C GLU A 15 3.04 19.51 7.38
N ASP A 16 3.88 20.28 8.08
CA ASP A 16 4.48 19.85 9.35
C ASP A 16 3.43 19.79 10.46
N ILE A 17 2.54 20.78 10.56
CA ILE A 17 1.46 20.80 11.56
C ILE A 17 0.56 19.58 11.37
N GLN A 18 0.15 19.29 10.13
CA GLN A 18 -0.68 18.13 9.83
C GLN A 18 -0.02 16.81 10.24
N LYS A 19 1.27 16.63 9.93
CA LYS A 19 2.02 15.41 10.29
C LYS A 19 2.20 15.27 11.80
N ILE A 20 2.53 16.36 12.49
CA ILE A 20 2.72 16.37 13.95
C ILE A 20 1.40 16.03 14.64
N LEU A 21 0.29 16.65 14.22
CA LEU A 21 -1.03 16.38 14.78
C LEU A 21 -1.48 14.94 14.50
N HIS A 22 -1.30 14.45 13.27
CA HIS A 22 -1.58 13.06 12.93
C HIS A 22 -0.80 12.07 13.81
N LEU A 23 0.49 12.33 14.02
CA LEU A 23 1.34 11.47 14.86
C LEU A 23 0.93 11.53 16.33
N ALA A 24 0.56 12.71 16.83
CA ALA A 24 0.08 12.89 18.21
C ALA A 24 -1.22 12.10 18.44
N ILE A 25 -2.19 12.23 17.54
CA ILE A 25 -3.46 11.50 17.57
C ILE A 25 -3.23 9.99 17.47
N ALA A 26 -2.38 9.53 16.54
CA ALA A 26 -2.08 8.11 16.38
C ALA A 26 -1.39 7.49 17.60
N ARG A 27 -0.53 8.25 18.30
CA ARG A 27 0.06 7.81 19.57
C ARG A 27 -0.97 7.73 20.68
N GLN A 28 -1.85 8.72 20.78
CA GLN A 28 -2.91 8.72 21.78
C GLN A 28 -3.94 7.60 21.58
N ALA A 29 -4.30 7.31 20.33
CA ALA A 29 -5.19 6.20 19.98
C ALA A 29 -4.55 4.80 20.17
N LYS A 30 -3.23 4.72 20.30
CA LYS A 30 -2.52 3.46 20.60
C LYS A 30 -2.53 3.13 22.09
N ASP A 31 -2.52 4.16 22.94
CA ASP A 31 -2.59 4.01 24.39
C ASP A 31 -4.04 3.86 24.90
N GLN A 32 -5.01 4.32 24.13
CA GLN A 32 -6.44 4.16 24.38
C GLN A 32 -7.05 3.79 23.04
N GLU A 33 -7.61 2.59 22.84
CA GLU A 33 -8.35 2.16 21.63
C GLU A 33 -9.57 3.07 21.39
N LYS A 34 -9.31 4.32 21.01
CA LYS A 34 -10.25 5.41 21.03
C LYS A 34 -10.55 5.76 19.59
N GLU A 35 -11.70 5.29 19.14
CA GLU A 35 -12.29 5.74 17.88
C GLU A 35 -12.86 7.15 18.10
N PHE A 36 -12.52 8.09 17.22
CA PHE A 36 -13.06 9.45 17.28
C PHE A 36 -14.41 9.48 16.60
N SER A 37 -15.45 9.96 17.29
CA SER A 37 -16.77 10.16 16.69
C SER A 37 -16.78 11.40 15.80
N TYR A 38 -17.75 11.48 14.87
CA TYR A 38 -17.94 12.67 14.03
C TYR A 38 -18.16 13.95 14.86
N GLU A 39 -18.83 13.83 16.01
CA GLU A 39 -19.03 14.95 16.94
C GLU A 39 -17.69 15.46 17.53
N GLN A 40 -16.77 14.56 17.87
CA GLN A 40 -15.43 14.95 18.35
C GLN A 40 -14.59 15.59 17.25
N LEU A 41 -14.73 15.12 16.01
CA LEU A 41 -14.10 15.74 14.85
C LEU A 41 -14.60 17.18 14.65
N LEU A 42 -15.90 17.41 14.85
CA LEU A 42 -16.53 18.72 14.74
C LEU A 42 -16.08 19.67 15.88
N GLU A 43 -15.97 19.16 17.11
CA GLU A 43 -15.44 19.93 18.25
C GLU A 43 -14.01 20.41 17.98
N ILE A 44 -13.12 19.52 17.50
CA ILE A 44 -11.74 19.86 17.14
C ILE A 44 -11.71 20.87 16.00
N ALA A 45 -12.55 20.70 14.97
CA ALA A 45 -12.65 21.65 13.86
C ALA A 45 -13.10 23.04 14.33
N THR A 46 -14.05 23.08 15.27
CA THR A 46 -14.53 24.34 15.86
C THR A 46 -13.44 25.01 16.70
N GLU A 47 -12.66 24.24 17.46
CA GLU A 47 -11.52 24.74 18.24
C GLU A 47 -10.38 25.28 17.35
N LEU A 48 -10.23 24.72 16.15
CA LEU A 48 -9.27 25.17 15.13
C LEU A 48 -9.82 26.28 14.22
N GLU A 49 -10.99 26.85 14.52
CA GLU A 49 -11.69 27.86 13.71
C GLU A 49 -11.95 27.42 12.24
N ILE A 50 -12.09 26.11 12.01
CA ILE A 50 -12.38 25.54 10.70
C ILE A 50 -13.90 25.53 10.48
N PRO A 51 -14.42 26.16 9.40
CA PRO A 51 -15.84 26.13 9.11
C PRO A 51 -16.37 24.70 8.90
N PRO A 52 -17.57 24.37 9.39
CA PRO A 52 -18.15 23.02 9.23
C PRO A 52 -18.39 22.67 7.75
N GLU A 53 -18.54 23.68 6.89
CA GLU A 53 -18.68 23.53 5.44
C GLU A 53 -17.37 23.01 4.82
N THR A 54 -16.22 23.53 5.27
CA THR A 54 -14.89 23.09 4.86
C THR A 54 -14.59 21.69 5.36
N LEU A 55 -15.06 21.35 6.57
CA LEU A 55 -14.91 19.99 7.13
C LEU A 55 -15.64 18.94 6.28
N LYS A 56 -16.87 19.23 5.83
CA LYS A 56 -17.64 18.33 4.95
C LYS A 56 -16.99 18.14 3.59
N LEU A 57 -16.44 19.21 3.01
CA LEU A 57 -15.68 19.11 1.75
C LEU A 57 -14.42 18.26 1.94
N ALA A 58 -13.68 18.48 3.03
CA ALA A 58 -12.50 17.69 3.35
C ALA A 58 -12.82 16.20 3.60
N GLU A 59 -13.95 15.88 4.24
CA GLU A 59 -14.40 14.49 4.42
C GLU A 59 -14.73 13.83 3.07
N HIS A 60 -15.45 14.53 2.19
CA HIS A 60 -15.77 14.03 0.86
C HIS A 60 -14.50 13.78 0.03
N ASP A 61 -13.57 14.73 0.02
CA ASP A 61 -12.29 14.59 -0.65
C ASP A 61 -11.44 13.47 -0.05
N TRP A 62 -11.48 13.30 1.28
CA TRP A 62 -10.85 12.18 1.96
C TRP A 62 -11.46 10.85 1.56
N GLN A 63 -12.78 10.72 1.50
CA GLN A 63 -13.45 9.48 1.07
C GLN A 63 -13.06 9.09 -0.36
N ILE A 64 -12.98 10.06 -1.28
CA ILE A 64 -12.51 9.84 -2.65
C ILE A 64 -11.04 9.37 -2.64
N THR A 65 -10.19 10.07 -1.91
CA THR A 65 -8.75 9.78 -1.85
C THR A 65 -8.47 8.44 -1.17
N GLN A 66 -9.24 8.08 -0.14
CA GLN A 66 -9.16 6.77 0.52
C GLN A 66 -9.46 5.62 -0.43
N GLY A 67 -10.45 5.79 -1.32
CA GLY A 67 -10.75 4.81 -2.36
C GLY A 67 -9.54 4.55 -3.27
N GLU A 68 -8.83 5.59 -3.70
CA GLU A 68 -7.61 5.46 -4.50
C GLU A 68 -6.46 4.82 -3.71
N ILE A 69 -6.24 5.25 -2.46
CA ILE A 69 -5.18 4.70 -1.60
C ILE A 69 -5.38 3.20 -1.38
N GLN A 70 -6.60 2.78 -1.04
CA GLN A 70 -6.94 1.37 -0.84
C GLN A 70 -6.74 0.55 -2.12
N GLN A 71 -7.09 1.10 -3.28
CA GLN A 71 -6.88 0.44 -4.56
C GLN A 71 -5.39 0.32 -4.91
N ARG A 72 -4.59 1.36 -4.65
CA ARG A 72 -3.13 1.31 -4.83
C ARG A 72 -2.49 0.28 -3.89
N GLN A 73 -2.96 0.18 -2.65
CA GLN A 73 -2.54 -0.88 -1.73
C GLN A 73 -2.93 -2.28 -2.21
N ALA A 74 -4.16 -2.47 -2.69
CA ALA A 74 -4.61 -3.74 -3.26
C ALA A 74 -3.78 -4.14 -4.50
N PHE A 75 -3.44 -3.18 -5.35
CA PHE A 75 -2.56 -3.39 -6.51
C PHE A 75 -1.14 -3.78 -6.11
N ASN A 76 -0.57 -3.10 -5.09
CA ASN A 76 0.74 -3.45 -4.56
C ASN A 76 0.75 -4.88 -4.00
N ASN A 77 -0.28 -5.24 -3.22
CA ASN A 77 -0.44 -6.60 -2.70
C ASN A 77 -0.58 -7.65 -3.81
N TYR A 78 -1.31 -7.32 -4.89
CA TYR A 78 -1.43 -8.18 -6.07
C TYR A 78 -0.07 -8.41 -6.77
N ARG A 79 0.74 -7.35 -6.96
CA ARG A 79 2.09 -7.47 -7.55
C ARG A 79 3.01 -8.30 -6.66
N ILE A 80 3.03 -8.04 -5.35
CA ILE A 80 3.85 -8.78 -4.38
C ILE A 80 3.44 -10.26 -4.36
N GLY A 81 2.14 -10.57 -4.37
CA GLY A 81 1.65 -11.96 -4.40
C GLY A 81 2.07 -12.71 -5.66
N ARG A 82 1.99 -12.07 -6.83
CA ARG A 82 2.44 -12.65 -8.11
C ARG A 82 3.94 -12.91 -8.10
N PHE A 83 4.72 -11.98 -7.54
CA PHE A 83 6.16 -12.14 -7.39
C PHE A 83 6.52 -13.26 -6.41
N LYS A 84 5.89 -13.33 -5.23
CA LYS A 84 6.07 -14.43 -4.26
C LYS A 84 5.83 -15.79 -4.89
N LYS A 85 4.82 -15.93 -5.74
CA LYS A 85 4.52 -17.20 -6.43
C LYS A 85 5.62 -17.60 -7.44
N ARG A 86 6.17 -16.64 -8.18
CA ARG A 86 7.29 -16.88 -9.11
C ARG A 86 8.59 -17.17 -8.36
N PHE A 87 8.86 -16.38 -7.32
CA PHE A 87 10.02 -16.55 -6.46
C PHE A 87 9.99 -17.89 -5.72
N GLY A 88 8.85 -18.30 -5.17
CA GLY A 88 8.71 -19.59 -4.50
C GLY A 88 9.01 -20.78 -5.43
N LYS A 89 8.51 -20.75 -6.68
CA LYS A 89 8.88 -21.78 -7.68
C LYS A 89 10.38 -21.77 -7.97
N PHE A 90 10.98 -20.60 -8.11
CA PHE A 90 12.40 -20.45 -8.32
C PHE A 90 13.21 -21.02 -7.14
N THR A 91 12.84 -20.69 -5.90
CA THR A 91 13.49 -21.19 -4.68
C THR A 91 13.39 -22.71 -4.56
N ILE A 92 12.24 -23.31 -4.87
CA ILE A 92 12.06 -24.77 -4.82
C ILE A 92 12.98 -25.46 -5.84
N VAL A 93 12.97 -25.00 -7.10
CA VAL A 93 13.81 -25.59 -8.16
C VAL A 93 15.29 -25.46 -7.84
N ASN A 94 15.74 -24.27 -7.40
CA ASN A 94 17.15 -24.04 -7.04
C ASN A 94 17.54 -24.79 -5.77
N GLY A 95 16.63 -24.95 -4.81
CA GLY A 95 16.86 -25.76 -3.62
C GLY A 95 17.05 -27.24 -3.94
N VAL A 96 16.24 -27.78 -4.85
CA VAL A 96 16.41 -29.17 -5.34
C VAL A 96 17.73 -29.32 -6.11
N LEU A 97 18.08 -28.37 -6.99
CA LEU A 97 19.35 -28.36 -7.71
C LEU A 97 20.56 -28.31 -6.77
N LEU A 98 20.52 -27.47 -5.73
CA LEU A 98 21.56 -27.40 -4.70
C LEU A 98 21.70 -28.72 -3.92
N LEU A 99 20.59 -29.36 -3.55
CA LEU A 99 20.61 -30.66 -2.88
C LEU A 99 21.20 -31.76 -3.77
N VAL A 100 20.86 -31.77 -5.06
CA VAL A 100 21.43 -32.72 -6.04
C VAL A 100 22.92 -32.51 -6.25
N ASP A 101 23.36 -31.25 -6.34
CA ASP A 101 24.78 -30.90 -6.49
C ASP A 101 25.60 -31.31 -5.26
N LEU A 102 25.04 -31.17 -4.06
CA LEU A 102 25.67 -31.52 -2.78
C LEU A 102 25.77 -33.05 -2.56
N VAL A 103 24.82 -33.83 -3.11
CA VAL A 103 24.83 -35.29 -3.06
C VAL A 103 25.66 -35.89 -4.21
N GLY A 104 25.72 -35.23 -5.36
CA GLY A 104 26.34 -35.74 -6.59
C GLY A 104 27.83 -35.43 -6.77
N GLY A 105 28.38 -34.45 -6.07
CA GLY A 105 29.80 -34.10 -6.15
C GLY A 105 30.26 -33.28 -4.94
N ALA A 106 31.51 -33.44 -4.53
CA ALA A 106 32.09 -32.78 -3.35
C ALA A 106 32.33 -31.25 -3.54
N GLY A 107 31.50 -30.53 -4.29
CA GLY A 107 31.62 -29.08 -4.45
C GLY A 107 30.57 -28.44 -5.37
N LEU A 108 30.35 -27.13 -5.16
CA LEU A 108 29.36 -26.26 -5.83
C LEU A 108 29.72 -25.90 -7.30
N SER A 109 30.11 -26.88 -8.12
CA SER A 109 30.86 -26.58 -9.35
C SER A 109 29.99 -26.17 -10.54
N TRP A 110 28.76 -26.69 -10.68
CA TRP A 110 27.88 -26.36 -11.81
C TRP A 110 26.59 -25.65 -11.40
N SER A 111 26.08 -25.93 -10.19
CA SER A 111 24.89 -25.27 -9.65
C SER A 111 25.07 -23.76 -9.50
N LEU A 112 26.28 -23.29 -9.17
CA LEU A 112 26.61 -21.87 -9.04
C LEU A 112 26.39 -21.10 -10.34
N TYR A 113 26.78 -21.64 -11.50
CA TYR A 113 26.58 -20.97 -12.78
C TYR A 113 25.10 -20.83 -13.14
N ILE A 114 24.30 -21.87 -12.88
CA ILE A 114 22.84 -21.84 -13.09
C ILE A 114 22.19 -20.83 -12.14
N PHE A 115 22.62 -20.82 -10.88
CA PHE A 115 22.12 -19.90 -9.86
C PHE A 115 22.49 -18.45 -10.18
N LEU A 116 23.69 -18.19 -10.72
CA LEU A 116 24.14 -16.84 -11.09
C LEU A 116 23.36 -16.32 -12.30
N PHE A 117 23.18 -17.17 -13.32
CA PHE A 117 22.45 -16.79 -14.53
C PHE A 117 20.95 -16.58 -14.26
N TRP A 118 20.31 -17.48 -13.51
CA TRP A 118 18.89 -17.31 -13.20
C TRP A 118 18.65 -16.31 -12.06
N GLY A 119 19.56 -16.21 -11.10
CA GLY A 119 19.51 -15.25 -10.00
C GLY A 119 19.52 -13.81 -10.51
N LEU A 120 20.27 -13.53 -11.59
CA LEU A 120 20.27 -12.22 -12.23
C LEU A 120 18.90 -11.87 -12.83
N GLY A 121 18.26 -12.81 -13.53
CA GLY A 121 16.92 -12.62 -14.09
C GLY A 121 15.86 -12.39 -13.01
N VAL A 122 15.91 -13.16 -11.92
CA VAL A 122 15.00 -13.00 -10.78
C VAL A 122 15.26 -11.69 -10.03
N ALA A 123 16.52 -11.27 -9.91
CA ALA A 123 16.87 -9.99 -9.28
C ALA A 123 16.36 -8.79 -10.10
N LEU A 124 16.44 -8.85 -11.44
CA LEU A 124 15.86 -7.83 -12.32
C LEU A 124 14.33 -7.82 -12.23
N ASP A 125 13.69 -8.99 -12.23
CA ASP A 125 12.23 -9.11 -12.04
C ASP A 125 11.80 -8.59 -10.65
N ALA A 126 12.61 -8.84 -9.62
CA ALA A 126 12.41 -8.32 -8.27
C ALA A 126 12.53 -6.80 -8.26
N TRP A 127 13.61 -6.27 -8.84
CA TRP A 127 13.86 -4.84 -8.94
C TRP A 127 12.70 -4.13 -9.62
N ASN A 128 12.24 -4.64 -10.76
CA ASN A 128 11.08 -4.11 -11.48
C ASN A 128 9.77 -4.25 -10.68
N THR A 129 9.65 -5.28 -9.83
CA THR A 129 8.48 -5.45 -8.95
C THR A 129 8.48 -4.47 -7.77
N PHE A 130 9.64 -4.22 -7.17
CA PHE A 130 9.82 -3.32 -6.03
C PHE A 130 9.98 -1.86 -6.44
N GLN A 131 10.25 -1.58 -7.71
CA GLN A 131 10.24 -0.24 -8.28
C GLN A 131 8.79 0.25 -8.39
N THR A 132 8.31 0.82 -7.28
CA THR A 132 6.97 1.44 -7.13
C THR A 132 6.89 2.84 -7.74
N LYS A 133 7.91 3.26 -8.49
CA LYS A 133 8.05 4.60 -9.07
C LYS A 133 8.50 4.48 -10.52
N GLY A 134 7.67 4.92 -11.46
CA GLY A 134 7.93 4.93 -12.90
C GLY A 134 6.63 4.94 -13.72
N GLU A 135 6.72 5.34 -14.99
CA GLU A 135 5.57 5.31 -15.92
C GLU A 135 4.95 3.92 -16.03
N ASP A 136 5.78 2.88 -16.02
CA ASP A 136 5.34 1.48 -16.04
C ASP A 136 4.45 1.11 -14.85
N TYR A 137 4.71 1.69 -13.67
CA TYR A 137 3.88 1.47 -12.48
C TYR A 137 2.50 2.07 -12.67
N GLU A 138 2.42 3.31 -13.14
CA GLU A 138 1.15 4.01 -13.31
C GLU A 138 0.35 3.39 -14.46
N MET A 139 0.98 3.03 -15.59
CA MET A 139 0.32 2.28 -16.67
C MET A 139 -0.25 0.95 -16.21
N ALA A 140 0.50 0.20 -15.40
CA ALA A 140 0.05 -1.08 -14.86
C ALA A 140 -1.08 -0.91 -13.82
N PHE A 141 -1.01 0.13 -12.98
CA PHE A 141 -2.06 0.50 -12.04
C PHE A 141 -3.34 0.88 -12.78
N GLN A 142 -3.27 1.76 -13.79
CA GLN A 142 -4.41 2.19 -14.60
C GLN A 142 -5.09 1.02 -15.32
N LYS A 143 -4.29 0.11 -15.90
CA LYS A 143 -4.82 -1.10 -16.55
C LYS A 143 -5.53 -2.02 -15.55
N TRP A 144 -4.95 -2.21 -14.36
CA TRP A 144 -5.56 -3.00 -13.29
C TRP A 144 -6.82 -2.33 -12.75
N TYR A 145 -6.78 -1.01 -12.53
CA TYR A 145 -7.87 -0.20 -12.01
C TYR A 145 -9.10 -0.27 -12.92
N ARG A 146 -8.93 -0.08 -14.23
CA ARG A 146 -10.03 -0.21 -15.21
C ARG A 146 -10.63 -1.62 -15.19
N GLN A 147 -9.81 -2.67 -15.14
CA GLN A 147 -10.32 -4.05 -15.10
C GLN A 147 -11.10 -4.34 -13.80
N ASN A 148 -10.66 -3.79 -12.67
CA ASN A 148 -11.28 -4.06 -11.38
C ASN A 148 -12.60 -3.29 -11.18
N GLN A 149 -12.66 -2.04 -11.65
CA GLN A 149 -13.89 -1.22 -11.65
C GLN A 149 -14.98 -1.82 -12.55
N ILE A 150 -14.61 -2.18 -13.79
CA ILE A 150 -15.55 -2.75 -14.77
C ILE A 150 -16.22 -4.02 -14.22
N LYS A 151 -15.47 -4.88 -13.52
CA LYS A 151 -16.04 -6.09 -12.89
C LYS A 151 -17.07 -5.76 -11.82
N GLN A 152 -16.86 -4.73 -11.01
CA GLN A 152 -17.79 -4.35 -9.95
C GLN A 152 -19.06 -3.69 -10.49
N THR A 153 -18.92 -2.80 -11.49
CA THR A 153 -20.07 -2.11 -12.10
C THR A 153 -20.93 -3.08 -12.89
N ILE A 154 -20.32 -3.98 -13.68
CA ILE A 154 -21.06 -5.00 -14.43
C ILE A 154 -21.82 -5.90 -13.47
N ASN A 155 -21.20 -6.38 -12.40
CA ASN A 155 -21.88 -7.30 -11.48
C ASN A 155 -23.08 -6.62 -10.79
N ARG A 156 -22.98 -5.32 -10.45
CA ARG A 156 -24.08 -4.57 -9.84
C ARG A 156 -25.22 -4.31 -10.84
N VAL A 157 -24.90 -3.98 -12.09
CA VAL A 157 -25.90 -3.74 -13.15
C VAL A 157 -26.58 -5.04 -13.55
N VAL A 158 -25.82 -6.11 -13.80
CA VAL A 158 -26.35 -7.44 -14.15
C VAL A 158 -27.25 -7.97 -13.03
N ASN A 159 -26.85 -7.84 -11.76
CA ASN A 159 -27.68 -8.29 -10.65
C ASN A 159 -28.99 -7.49 -10.53
N LYS A 160 -28.95 -6.18 -10.82
CA LYS A 160 -30.17 -5.35 -10.83
C LYS A 160 -31.11 -5.72 -11.99
N PHE A 161 -30.58 -6.01 -13.17
CA PHE A 161 -31.38 -6.45 -14.32
C PHE A 161 -31.93 -7.87 -14.15
N LEU A 162 -31.14 -8.81 -13.60
CA LEU A 162 -31.62 -10.17 -13.29
C LEU A 162 -32.76 -10.14 -12.27
N ASN A 163 -32.61 -9.36 -11.19
CA ASN A 163 -33.65 -9.22 -10.17
C ASN A 163 -34.91 -8.54 -10.72
N ALA A 164 -34.77 -7.58 -11.63
CA ALA A 164 -35.90 -6.91 -12.29
C ALA A 164 -36.62 -7.78 -13.33
N TRP A 165 -36.00 -8.88 -13.78
CA TRP A 165 -36.60 -9.84 -14.71
C TRP A 165 -37.20 -11.06 -13.99
N GLN A 166 -36.90 -11.23 -12.70
CA GLN A 166 -37.46 -12.27 -11.83
C GLN A 166 -38.64 -11.79 -10.96
N SER A 167 -39.02 -10.50 -11.06
CA SER A 167 -40.28 -9.94 -10.52
C SER A 167 -41.25 -9.66 -11.66
#